data_AF-A0A529WUS0-F1
#
_entry.id   AF-A0A529WUS0-F1
#
_cell.length_a   1.000
_cell.length_b   1.000
_cell.length_c   1.000
_cell.angle_alpha   90.00
_cell.angle_beta   90.00
_cell.angle_gamma   90.00
#
_symmetry.space_group_name_H-M   'P 1'
#
loop_
_entity.id
_entity.type
_entity.pdbx_description
1 polymer ?
#
loop_
_entity_poly.entity_id
_entity_poly.type
_entity_poly.pdbx_seq_one_letter_code
_entity_poly.pdbx_strand_id
1 'polypeptide(L)' 'LAVSPEKVSIVDYKTNRPAPASLAEVPPAYVLQLALYRALLEPLYPGREVTAALLFTEAPRLIELPARAMADALARLTGA' A
#
# COMPACT_ATOMS: atom_id res chain seq x y z
N LEU A 1 6.46 -5.70 -7.47
CA LEU A 1 6.82 -6.44 -6.23
C LEU A 1 8.32 -6.63 -6.23
N ALA A 2 9.00 -6.31 -5.13
CA ALA A 2 10.42 -6.61 -4.94
C ALA A 2 10.59 -7.41 -3.64
N VAL A 3 11.46 -8.42 -3.65
CA VAL A 3 11.75 -9.25 -2.48
C VAL A 3 13.23 -9.19 -2.19
N SER A 4 13.56 -8.85 -0.96
CA SER A 4 14.91 -8.86 -0.39
C SER A 4 14.98 -9.88 0.75
N PRO A 5 16.17 -10.19 1.31
CA PRO A 5 16.26 -11.06 2.47
C PRO A 5 15.44 -10.57 3.67
N GLU A 6 15.35 -9.25 3.88
CA GLU A 6 14.73 -8.63 5.06
C GLU A 6 13.27 -8.18 4.83
N LYS A 7 12.91 -7.77 3.61
CA LYS A 7 11.58 -7.21 3.33
C LYS A 7 11.02 -7.55 1.94
N VAL A 8 9.71 -7.45 1.84
CA VAL A 8 8.91 -7.49 0.61
C VAL A 8 8.32 -6.10 0.39
N SER A 9 8.48 -5.54 -0.81
CA SER A 9 7.97 -4.22 -1.16
C SER A 9 6.98 -4.28 -2.32
N ILE A 10 5.76 -3.82 -2.05
CA ILE A 10 4.69 -3.64 -3.03
C ILE A 10 4.72 -2.19 -3.49
N VAL A 11 4.84 -1.97 -4.80
CA VAL A 11 4.67 -0.65 -5.40
C VAL A 11 3.62 -0.76 -6.49
N ASP A 12 2.54 -0.01 -6.35
CA ASP A 12 1.47 0.06 -7.35
C ASP A 12 1.52 1.41 -8.07
N TYR A 13 1.50 1.36 -9.40
CA TYR A 13 1.72 2.52 -10.26
C TYR A 13 0.38 3.14 -10.63
N LYS A 14 0.29 4.47 -10.51
CA LYS A 14 -0.95 5.23 -10.72
C LYS A 14 -0.74 6.36 -11.72
N THR A 15 -1.75 6.57 -12.56
CA THR A 15 -1.78 7.60 -13.61
C THR A 15 -2.85 8.67 -13.35
N ASN A 16 -3.39 8.75 -12.13
CA ASN A 16 -4.41 9.72 -11.73
C ASN A 16 -3.99 11.16 -12.05
N ARG A 17 -4.98 11.99 -12.43
CA ARG A 17 -4.82 13.42 -12.69
C ARG A 17 -5.96 14.20 -12.02
N PRO A 18 -5.69 15.12 -11.08
CA PRO A 18 -4.37 15.38 -10.47
C PRO A 18 -3.89 14.19 -9.62
N ALA A 19 -2.57 14.02 -9.52
CA ALA A 19 -2.00 13.10 -8.53
C ALA A 19 -2.19 13.65 -7.09
N PRO A 20 -2.54 12.80 -6.11
CA PRO A 20 -2.54 13.18 -4.69
C PRO A 20 -1.18 13.73 -4.27
N ALA A 21 -1.15 14.81 -3.50
CA ALA A 21 0.08 15.39 -2.98
C ALA A 21 0.54 14.73 -1.67
N SER A 22 -0.40 14.11 -0.95
CA SER A 22 -0.20 13.53 0.39
C SER A 22 -1.00 12.25 0.60
N LEU A 23 -0.67 11.49 1.65
CA LEU A 23 -1.43 10.30 2.04
C LEU A 23 -2.91 10.62 2.33
N ALA A 24 -3.21 11.80 2.88
CA ALA A 24 -4.58 12.21 3.22
C ALA A 24 -5.47 12.38 1.98
N GLU A 25 -4.87 12.61 0.81
CA GLU A 25 -5.57 12.78 -0.47
C GLU A 25 -5.66 11.45 -1.26
N VAL A 26 -5.01 10.38 -0.78
CA VAL A 26 -5.06 9.08 -1.46
C VAL A 26 -6.47 8.50 -1.36
N PRO A 27 -7.09 8.08 -2.48
CA PRO A 27 -8.39 7.41 -2.44
C PRO A 27 -8.37 6.19 -1.50
N PRO A 28 -9.35 6.06 -0.57
CA PRO A 28 -9.37 4.97 0.41
C PRO A 28 -9.32 3.57 -0.21
N ALA A 29 -9.88 3.41 -1.41
CA ALA A 29 -9.84 2.16 -2.17
C ALA A 29 -8.40 1.71 -2.49
N TYR A 30 -7.47 2.63 -2.75
CA TYR A 30 -6.07 2.27 -3.01
C TYR A 30 -5.36 1.79 -1.74
N VAL A 31 -5.68 2.40 -0.60
CA VAL A 31 -5.17 1.94 0.71
C VAL A 31 -5.70 0.53 1.01
N LEU A 32 -6.99 0.29 0.81
CA LEU A 32 -7.61 -1.02 1.02
C LEU A 32 -7.00 -2.08 0.09
N GLN A 33 -6.83 -1.77 -1.20
CA GLN A 33 -6.24 -2.68 -2.17
C GLN A 33 -4.83 -3.13 -1.73
N LEU A 34 -3.97 -2.18 -1.36
CA LEU A 34 -2.61 -2.51 -0.90
C LEU A 34 -2.61 -3.21 0.47
N ALA A 35 -3.57 -2.91 1.34
CA ALA A 35 -3.74 -3.63 2.59
C ALA A 35 -4.11 -5.11 2.37
N LEU A 36 -5.01 -5.39 1.41
CA LEU A 36 -5.35 -6.76 1.00
C LEU A 36 -4.14 -7.48 0.41
N TYR A 37 -3.39 -6.83 -0.47
CA TYR A 37 -2.17 -7.43 -1.03
C TYR A 37 -1.15 -7.74 0.05
N ARG A 38 -0.95 -6.81 0.99
CA ARG A 38 -0.07 -7.05 2.14
C ARG A 38 -0.52 -8.27 2.94
N ALA A 39 -1.81 -8.36 3.32
CA ALA A 39 -2.35 -9.48 4.09
C ALA A 39 -2.21 -10.83 3.36
N LEU A 40 -2.32 -10.85 2.03
CA LEU A 40 -2.10 -12.06 1.21
C LEU A 40 -0.63 -12.47 1.15
N LEU A 41 0.30 -11.52 1.18
CA LEU A 41 1.74 -11.80 1.09
C LEU A 41 2.38 -12.14 2.44
N GLU A 42 1.88 -11.60 3.55
CA GLU A 42 2.44 -11.85 4.89
C GLU A 42 2.64 -13.34 5.22
N PRO A 43 1.67 -14.25 4.98
CA PRO A 43 1.85 -15.69 5.22
C PRO A 43 2.89 -16.36 4.30
N LEU A 44 3.15 -15.78 3.13
CA LEU A 44 4.07 -16.35 2.13
C LEU A 44 5.54 -15.98 2.42
N TYR A 45 5.78 -14.95 3.23
CA TYR A 45 7.10 -14.42 3.53
C TYR A 45 7.34 -14.33 5.04
N PRO A 46 7.39 -15.47 5.76
CA PRO A 46 7.60 -15.48 7.20
C PRO A 46 8.94 -14.81 7.56
N GLY A 47 8.91 -13.97 8.60
CA GLY A 47 10.10 -13.26 9.08
C GLY A 47 10.54 -12.07 8.23
N ARG A 48 9.78 -11.68 7.20
CA ARG A 48 10.04 -10.49 6.38
C ARG A 48 8.97 -9.44 6.58
N GLU A 49 9.38 -8.18 6.64
CA GLU A 49 8.44 -7.06 6.66
C GLU A 49 7.79 -6.89 5.28
N VAL A 50 6.46 -6.78 5.21
CA VAL A 50 5.73 -6.49 3.96
C VAL A 50 5.32 -5.02 3.95
N THR A 51 5.93 -4.25 3.05
CA THR A 51 5.77 -2.80 2.88
C THR A 51 4.99 -2.47 1.60
N ALA A 52 4.32 -1.32 1.57
CA ALA A 52 3.52 -0.91 0.41
C ALA A 52 3.61 0.60 0.14
N ALA A 53 3.65 0.96 -1.14
CA ALA A 53 3.65 2.35 -1.60
C ALA A 53 2.88 2.50 -2.92
N LEU A 54 2.40 3.71 -3.17
CA LEU A 54 1.80 4.14 -4.43
C LEU A 54 2.78 5.06 -5.16
N LEU A 55 3.09 4.75 -6.42
CA LEU A 55 3.87 5.65 -7.27
C LEU A 55 2.93 6.33 -8.27
N PHE A 56 2.71 7.63 -8.08
CA PHE A 56 2.02 8.45 -9.06
C PHE A 56 3.02 8.90 -10.13
N THR A 57 2.60 8.84 -11.40
CA THR A 57 3.47 9.11 -12.55
C THR A 57 3.23 10.48 -13.19
N GLU A 58 2.08 11.12 -12.91
CA GLU A 58 1.79 12.49 -13.37
C GLU A 58 2.68 13.52 -12.65
N ALA A 59 2.76 13.43 -11.32
CA ALA A 59 3.87 13.96 -10.54
C ALA A 59 4.66 12.75 -10.02
N PRO A 60 5.99 12.62 -10.24
CA PRO A 60 6.79 11.45 -9.86
C PRO A 60 6.89 11.32 -8.33
N ARG A 61 5.79 10.90 -7.72
CA ARG A 61 5.55 10.98 -6.28
C ARG A 61 5.31 9.59 -5.75
N LEU A 62 6.17 9.20 -4.83
CA LEU A 62 5.99 7.99 -4.04
C LEU A 62 5.27 8.35 -2.73
N ILE A 63 4.14 7.72 -2.48
CA ILE A 63 3.41 7.81 -1.22
C ILE A 63 3.48 6.44 -0.55
N GLU A 64 4.28 6.34 0.50
CA GLU A 64 4.35 5.14 1.34
C GLU A 64 3.06 5.01 2.18
N LEU A 65 2.57 3.78 2.32
CA LEU A 65 1.42 3.49 3.16
C LEU A 65 1.88 2.99 4.53
N PRO A 66 1.61 3.72 5.62
CA PRO A 66 1.93 3.24 6.96
C PRO A 66 1.19 1.95 7.29
N ALA A 67 1.86 1.07 8.05
CA ALA A 67 1.27 -0.21 8.48
C ALA A 67 -0.10 -0.03 9.16
N ARG A 68 -0.23 1.00 10.00
CA ARG A 68 -1.47 1.34 10.69
C ARG A 68 -2.59 1.76 9.73
N ALA A 69 -2.29 2.54 8.69
CA ALA A 69 -3.30 2.98 7.72
C ALA A 69 -3.89 1.80 6.95
N MET A 70 -3.05 0.81 6.61
CA MET A 70 -3.49 -0.44 5.98
C MET A 70 -4.31 -1.32 6.93
N ALA A 71 -3.88 -1.47 8.19
CA ALA A 71 -4.62 -2.22 9.20
C ALA A 71 -6.02 -1.60 9.46
N ASP A 72 -6.08 -0.27 9.59
CA ASP A 72 -7.34 0.46 9.76
C ASP A 72 -8.27 0.28 8.54
N ALA A 73 -7.72 0.17 7.33
CA ALA A 73 -8.51 -0.08 6.12
C ALA A 73 -9.13 -1.48 6.09
N LEU A 74 -8.38 -2.51 6.51
CA LEU A 74 -8.89 -3.88 6.63
C LEU A 74 -9.99 -3.97 7.70
N ALA A 75 -9.78 -3.35 8.86
CA ALA A 75 -10.74 -3.35 9.95
C ALA A 75 -12.10 -2.75 9.54
N ARG A 76 -12.09 -1.69 8.70
CA ARG A 76 -13.32 -1.10 8.14
C ARG A 76 -14.05 -2.01 7.16
N LEU A 77 -13.34 -2.87 6.43
CA LEU A 77 -13.94 -3.84 5.50
C LEU A 77 -14.64 -4.99 6.25
N THR A 78 -14.04 -5.45 7.36
CA THR A 78 -14.55 -6.58 8.15
C THR A 78 -15.56 -6.18 9.22
N GLY A 79 -15.81 -4.89 9.39
CA GLY A 79 -16.63 -4.30 10.46
C GLY A 79 -17.97 -3.71 10.00
N ALA A 80 -18.57 -4.25 8.93
CA ALA A 80 -19.96 -4.03 8.54
C ALA A 80 -20.77 -5.33 8.70
#